data_AF-Q75Z34-F1
#
_entry.id   AF-Q75Z34-F1
#
_cell.length_a   1.000
_cell.length_b   1.000
_cell.length_c   1.000
_cell.angle_alpha   90.00
_cell.angle_beta   90.00
_cell.angle_gamma   90.00
#
_symmetry.space_group_name_H-M   'P 1'
#
loop_
_entity.id
_entity.type
_entity.pdbx_description
1 polymer ?
#
loop_
_entity_poly.entity_id
_entity_poly.type
_entity_poly.pdbx_seq_one_letter_code
_entity_poly.pdbx_strand_id
1 'polypeptide(L)'
;GGGPFALLFLGEYTVILFTSMLTSAVFLSPHYLGLYVFMGFLVSVVFLIVRGAYPRLRYDKLMDLCWKSLLPMSISCLMLLYLSFMM
;
A
#
# COMPACT_ATOMS: atom_id res chain seq x y z
N GLY A 1 25.81 1.00 -21.80
CA GLY A 1 24.37 1.31 -21.82
C GLY A 1 23.60 0.46 -20.82
N GLY A 2 23.68 0.79 -19.53
CA GLY A 2 22.91 0.14 -18.45
C GLY A 2 22.25 1.11 -17.47
N GLY A 3 22.53 2.42 -17.58
CA GLY A 3 21.93 3.46 -16.76
C GLY A 3 20.40 3.45 -16.71
N PRO A 4 19.66 3.40 -17.85
CA PRO A 4 18.20 3.41 -17.80
C PRO A 4 17.62 2.13 -17.17
N PHE A 5 18.28 0.99 -17.32
CA PHE A 5 17.88 -0.25 -16.64
C PHE A 5 18.06 -0.16 -15.13
N ALA A 6 19.19 0.39 -14.67
CA ALA A 6 19.43 0.63 -13.25
C ALA A 6 18.39 1.59 -12.63
N LEU A 7 18.00 2.64 -13.38
CA LEU A 7 16.97 3.58 -12.95
C LEU A 7 15.58 2.94 -12.82
N LEU A 8 15.24 1.94 -13.66
CA LEU A 8 13.97 1.21 -13.53
C LEU A 8 13.90 0.41 -12.21
N PHE A 9 14.96 -0.31 -11.83
CA PHE A 9 14.97 -1.02 -10.55
C PHE A 9 14.98 -0.07 -9.37
N LEU A 10 15.78 1.00 -9.45
CA LEU A 10 15.80 2.03 -8.42
C LEU A 10 14.38 2.61 -8.24
N GLY A 11 13.69 2.90 -9.34
CA GLY A 11 12.30 3.34 -9.37
C GLY A 11 11.35 2.38 -8.65
N GLU A 12 11.39 1.09 -8.97
CA GLU A 12 10.55 0.07 -8.33
C GLU A 12 10.74 0.03 -6.81
N TYR A 13 11.99 0.07 -6.33
CA TYR A 13 12.27 0.09 -4.89
C TYR A 13 11.86 1.40 -4.22
N THR A 14 12.04 2.54 -4.89
CA THR A 14 11.58 3.84 -4.36
C THR A 14 10.07 3.90 -4.22
N VAL A 15 9.31 3.29 -5.13
CA VAL A 15 7.84 3.21 -5.04
C VAL A 15 7.40 2.36 -3.86
N ILE A 16 8.08 1.24 -3.58
CA ILE A 16 7.79 0.41 -2.38
C ILE A 16 8.04 1.20 -1.09
N LEU A 17 9.18 1.91 -1.01
CA LEU A 17 9.48 2.75 0.14
C LEU A 17 8.49 3.90 0.30
N PHE A 18 8.19 4.62 -0.78
CA PHE A 18 7.25 5.74 -0.77
C PHE A 18 5.85 5.32 -0.32
N THR A 19 5.33 4.21 -0.85
CA THR A 19 4.01 3.69 -0.46
C THR A 19 3.96 3.22 1.00
N SER A 20 5.05 2.64 1.54
CA SER A 20 5.12 2.27 2.96
C SER A 20 5.12 3.47 3.92
N MET A 21 5.76 4.58 3.53
CA MET A 21 5.76 5.83 4.31
C MET A 21 4.41 6.55 4.22
N LEU A 22 3.75 6.52 3.06
CA LEU A 22 2.39 7.07 2.92
C LEU A 22 1.36 6.29 3.73
N THR A 23 1.42 4.96 3.70
CA THR A 23 0.46 4.11 4.45
C THR A 23 0.61 4.30 5.96
N SER A 24 1.84 4.36 6.48
CA SER A 24 2.07 4.67 7.90
C SER A 24 1.56 6.07 8.29
N ALA A 25 1.68 7.06 7.40
CA ALA A 25 1.19 8.42 7.66
C ALA A 25 -0.35 8.50 7.69
N VAL A 26 -1.02 7.84 6.75
CA VAL A 26 -2.49 7.92 6.61
C VAL A 26 -3.20 7.05 7.65
N PHE A 27 -2.69 5.85 7.95
CA PHE A 27 -3.41 4.88 8.79
C PHE A 27 -2.91 4.79 10.23
N LEU A 28 -1.60 4.96 10.47
CA LEU A 28 -0.97 4.67 11.77
C LEU A 28 -0.48 5.90 12.52
N SER A 29 -0.67 7.10 11.94
CA SER A 29 -0.04 8.38 12.31
C SER A 29 0.39 8.51 13.78
N PRO A 30 1.65 8.19 14.10
CA PRO A 30 2.19 8.42 15.43
C PRO A 30 2.70 9.86 15.52
N HIS A 31 2.41 10.53 16.64
CA HIS A 31 2.81 11.93 16.87
C HIS A 31 4.34 12.14 16.91
N TYR A 32 5.11 11.09 17.20
CA TYR A 32 6.56 11.14 17.30
C TYR A 32 7.25 10.68 16.02
N LEU A 33 8.20 11.49 15.54
CA LEU A 33 8.93 11.24 14.31
C LEU A 33 9.73 9.93 14.31
N GLY A 34 10.30 9.54 15.46
CA GLY A 34 11.01 8.25 15.59
C GLY A 34 10.09 7.03 15.45
N LEU A 35 8.87 7.11 16.00
CA LEU A 35 7.87 6.05 15.85
C LEU A 35 7.31 5.99 14.43
N TYR A 36 7.17 7.15 13.77
CA TYR A 36 6.74 7.21 12.36
C TYR A 36 7.69 6.44 11.44
N VAL A 37 9.00 6.69 11.55
CA VAL A 37 10.01 6.00 10.74
C VAL A 37 10.04 4.50 11.06
N PHE A 38 9.92 4.13 12.33
CA PHE A 38 9.87 2.73 12.74
C PHE A 38 8.66 1.99 12.15
N MET A 39 7.47 2.62 12.20
CA MET A 39 6.25 2.04 11.62
C MET A 39 6.32 1.95 10.09
N GLY A 40 6.85 2.97 9.42
CA GLY A 40 7.11 2.93 7.98
C GLY A 40 8.05 1.79 7.60
N PHE A 41 9.11 1.56 8.39
CA PHE A 41 10.02 0.43 8.18
C PHE A 41 9.35 -0.93 8.40
N LEU A 42 8.52 -1.07 9.44
CA LEU A 42 7.75 -2.31 9.63
C LEU A 42 6.86 -2.61 8.44
N VAL A 43 6.17 -1.60 7.91
CA VAL A 43 5.32 -1.76 6.73
C VAL A 43 6.13 -2.16 5.49
N SER A 44 7.31 -1.58 5.27
CA SER A 44 8.16 -1.94 4.13
C SER A 44 8.68 -3.39 4.22
N VAL A 45 9.00 -3.88 5.42
CA VAL A 45 9.35 -5.28 5.66
C VAL A 45 8.17 -6.21 5.34
N VAL A 46 6.95 -5.84 5.74
CA VAL A 46 5.76 -6.62 5.38
C VAL A 46 5.58 -6.70 3.87
N PHE A 47 5.76 -5.59 3.13
CA PHE A 47 5.69 -5.60 1.66
C PHE A 47 6.75 -6.53 1.02
N LEU A 48 7.97 -6.56 1.57
CA LEU A 48 9.02 -7.46 1.11
C LEU A 48 8.67 -8.94 1.36
N ILE A 49 8.12 -9.25 2.54
CA ILE A 49 7.68 -10.61 2.88
C ILE A 49 6.54 -11.06 1.97
N VAL A 50 5.54 -10.21 1.74
CA VAL A 50 4.40 -10.51 0.86
C VAL A 50 4.87 -10.81 -0.57
N ARG A 51 5.87 -10.05 -1.07
CA ARG A 51 6.48 -10.30 -2.39
C ARG A 51 7.13 -11.68 -2.48
N GLY A 52 7.73 -12.17 -1.39
CA GLY A 52 8.39 -13.47 -1.33
C GLY A 52 7.45 -14.64 -1.04
N ALA A 53 6.36 -14.42 -0.30
CA ALA A 53 5.46 -15.46 0.19
C ALA A 53 4.36 -15.86 -0.82
N TYR A 54 3.89 -14.91 -1.64
CA TYR A 54 2.75 -15.16 -2.52
C TYR A 54 3.16 -15.38 -3.98
N PRO A 55 2.55 -16.37 -4.68
CA PRO A 55 2.73 -16.53 -6.11
C PRO A 55 2.08 -15.36 -6.86
N ARG A 56 2.62 -15.03 -8.04
CA ARG A 56 2.06 -13.96 -8.88
C ARG A 56 0.64 -14.33 -9.33
N LEU A 57 -0.31 -13.45 -9.05
CA LEU A 57 -1.66 -13.52 -9.58
C LEU A 57 -1.67 -13.01 -11.03
N ARG A 58 -2.37 -13.72 -11.91
CA ARG A 58 -2.60 -13.26 -13.28
C ARG A 58 -3.48 -12.00 -13.28
N TYR A 59 -3.25 -11.11 -14.24
CA TYR A 59 -3.91 -9.80 -14.34
C TYR A 59 -5.45 -9.91 -14.31
N ASP A 60 -6.02 -10.88 -15.00
CA ASP A 60 -7.48 -11.08 -15.03
C ASP A 60 -8.07 -11.28 -13.62
N LYS A 61 -7.40 -12.10 -12.79
CA LYS A 61 -7.85 -12.36 -11.42
C LYS A 61 -7.61 -11.17 -10.50
N LEU A 62 -6.55 -10.40 -10.73
CA LEU A 62 -6.28 -9.16 -9.99
C LEU A 62 -7.34 -8.10 -10.29
N MET A 63 -7.73 -7.96 -11.55
CA MET A 63 -8.78 -7.03 -11.96
C MET A 63 -10.14 -7.45 -11.40
N ASP A 64 -10.49 -8.72 -11.48
CA ASP A 64 -11.72 -9.24 -10.86
C ASP A 64 -11.76 -8.93 -9.36
N LEU A 65 -10.66 -9.12 -8.63
CA LEU A 65 -10.57 -8.81 -7.20
C LEU A 65 -10.80 -7.30 -6.95
N CYS A 66 -10.13 -6.44 -7.71
CA CYS A 66 -10.23 -4.99 -7.56
C CYS A 66 -11.66 -4.49 -7.80
N TRP A 67 -12.27 -4.92 -8.90
CA TRP A 67 -13.57 -4.43 -9.34
C TRP A 67 -14.74 -5.02 -8.57
N LYS A 68 -14.71 -6.32 -8.26
CA LYS A 68 -15.86 -6.99 -7.60
C LYS A 68 -15.81 -6.90 -6.09
N SER A 69 -14.64 -6.77 -5.48
CA SER A 69 -14.51 -6.79 -4.01
C SER A 69 -13.98 -5.49 -3.41
N LEU A 70 -12.84 -4.98 -3.87
CA LEU A 70 -12.21 -3.82 -3.23
C LEU A 70 -13.00 -2.53 -3.47
N LEU A 71 -13.47 -2.30 -4.70
CA LEU A 71 -14.19 -1.08 -5.04
C LEU A 71 -15.58 -0.98 -4.37
N PRO A 72 -16.41 -2.03 -4.34
CA PRO A 72 -17.66 -1.99 -3.58
C PRO A 72 -17.44 -1.82 -2.06
N MET A 73 -16.40 -2.44 -1.51
CA MET A 73 -16.07 -2.33 -0.08
C MET A 73 -15.56 -0.94 0.32
N SER A 74 -14.77 -0.27 -0.54
CA SER A 74 -14.31 1.09 -0.24
C SER A 74 -15.47 2.09 -0.26
N ILE A 75 -16.39 1.96 -1.23
CA ILE A 75 -17.59 2.80 -1.33
C ILE A 75 -18.53 2.56 -0.16
N SER A 76 -18.75 1.30 0.26
CA SER A 76 -19.61 1.00 1.40
C SER A 76 -19.04 1.56 2.72
N CYS A 77 -17.72 1.47 2.92
CA CYS A 77 -17.03 2.06 4.06
C CYS A 77 -17.20 3.59 4.11
N LEU A 78 -17.03 4.27 2.97
CA LEU A 78 -17.22 5.73 2.87
C LEU A 78 -18.66 6.15 3.19
N MET A 79 -19.65 5.41 2.67
CA MET A 79 -21.08 5.68 2.96
C MET A 79 -21.42 5.47 4.43
N LEU A 80 -20.88 4.42 5.06
CA LEU A 80 -21.07 4.16 6.50
C LEU A 80 -20.44 5.26 7.35
N LEU A 81 -19.24 5.71 7.00
CA LEU A 81 -18.57 6.80 7.70
C LEU A 81 -19.39 8.10 7.61
N TYR A 82 -19.91 8.42 6.43
CA TYR A 82 -20.80 9.59 6.25
C TYR A 82 -22.07 9.48 7.11
N LEU A 83 -22.73 8.32 7.13
CA LEU A 83 -23.91 8.10 7.97
C LEU A 83 -23.57 8.27 9.47
N SER A 84 -22.46 7.69 9.93
CA SER A 84 -22.02 7.80 11.33
C SER A 84 -21.62 9.21 11.76
N PHE A 85 -21.24 10.07 10.80
CA PHE A 85 -20.97 11.47 11.06
C PHE A 85 -22.26 12.31 11.09
N MET A 86 -23.29 11.89 10.34
CA MET A 86 -24.59 12.56 10.28
C MET A 86 -25.49 12.21 11.47
N MET A 87 -25.40 10.99 12.00
CA MET A 87 -26.01 10.58 13.27
C MET A 87 -25.23 11.15 14.46
#